data_AF-A0A920PVY5-F1
#
_entry.id   AF-A0A920PVY5-F1
#
_cell.length_a   1.000
_cell.length_b   1.000
_cell.length_c   1.000
_cell.angle_alpha   90.00
_cell.angle_beta   90.00
_cell.angle_gamma   90.00
#
_symmetry.space_group_name_H-M   'P 1'
#
loop_
_entity.id
_entity.type
_entity.pdbx_description
1 polymer ?
#
loop_
_entity_poly.entity_id
_entity_poly.type
_entity_poly.pdbx_seq_one_letter_code
_entity_poly.pdbx_strand_id
1 'polypeptide(L)'
;MSSLIGSQEPLKNIRVLDLSRVFAMPFAGLIWRLGSRGYQSRYVPNSIHGHDSHITGPFPDNEPGKYWWEKGGTFQNLNRGKRSLTLDLRSEKSQEL
;
A
#
# COMPACT_ATOMS: atom_id res chain seq x y z
N MET A 1 -3.15 -34.55 18.12
CA MET A 1 -3.25 -34.23 16.68
C MET A 1 -3.01 -32.74 16.50
N SER A 2 -2.21 -32.38 15.50
CA SER A 2 -1.84 -31.02 15.05
C SER A 2 -0.57 -30.39 15.65
N SER A 3 0.58 -30.70 15.04
CA SER A 3 1.60 -29.68 14.73
C SER A 3 2.42 -30.13 13.51
N LEU A 4 1.73 -30.38 12.39
CA LEU A 4 2.33 -30.62 11.08
C LEU A 4 2.17 -29.38 10.20
N ILE A 5 2.60 -28.21 10.67
CA ILE A 5 2.82 -27.04 9.82
C ILE A 5 3.99 -26.29 10.45
N GLY A 6 5.17 -26.37 9.82
CA GLY A 6 6.35 -25.65 10.27
C GLY A 6 6.06 -24.16 10.39
N SER A 7 6.56 -23.54 11.46
CA SER A 7 6.49 -22.11 11.78
C SER A 7 7.32 -21.24 10.83
N GLN A 8 7.37 -21.57 9.55
CA GLN A 8 8.05 -20.78 8.53
C GLN A 8 7.05 -19.84 7.87
N GLU A 9 7.23 -18.54 8.09
CA GLU A 9 6.64 -17.47 7.29
C GLU A 9 7.08 -17.66 5.82
N PRO A 10 6.20 -18.07 4.89
CA PRO A 10 6.62 -18.56 3.57
C PRO A 10 7.34 -17.51 2.71
N LEU A 11 7.18 -16.22 3.03
CA LEU A 11 7.73 -15.11 2.27
C LEU A 11 8.68 -14.25 3.11
N LYS A 12 9.21 -14.82 4.20
CA LYS A 12 10.20 -14.19 5.05
C LYS A 12 11.40 -13.74 4.22
N ASN A 13 11.87 -12.52 4.47
CA ASN A 13 12.99 -11.86 3.76
C ASN A 13 12.74 -11.48 2.30
N ILE A 14 11.55 -11.72 1.73
CA ILE A 14 11.19 -11.17 0.43
C ILE A 14 10.76 -9.70 0.59
N ARG A 15 11.39 -8.82 -0.20
CA ARG A 15 11.00 -7.41 -0.34
C ARG A 15 10.23 -7.24 -1.64
N VAL A 16 9.05 -6.64 -1.55
CA VAL A 16 8.21 -6.36 -2.72
C VAL A 16 8.04 -4.86 -2.87
N LEU A 17 8.28 -4.37 -4.09
CA LEU A 17 7.92 -3.03 -4.52
C LEU A 17 6.56 -3.08 -5.22
N ASP A 18 5.55 -2.49 -4.58
CA ASP A 18 4.19 -2.39 -5.11
C ASP A 18 4.01 -1.03 -5.81
N LEU A 19 3.98 -1.07 -7.15
CA LEU A 19 3.70 0.06 -8.04
C LEU A 19 2.22 0.11 -8.48
N SER A 20 1.39 -0.77 -7.94
CA SER A 20 0.00 -0.90 -8.37
C SER A 20 -0.91 0.20 -7.84
N ARG A 21 -2.07 0.35 -8.47
CA ARG A 21 -3.05 1.39 -8.16
C ARG A 21 -4.46 0.86 -8.01
N VAL A 22 -5.28 1.67 -7.35
CA VAL A 22 -6.75 1.53 -7.24
C VAL A 22 -7.17 0.36 -6.35
N PHE A 23 -7.34 -0.85 -6.88
CA PHE A 23 -8.01 -1.93 -6.15
C PHE A 23 -7.41 -3.33 -6.35
N ALA A 24 -7.45 -3.88 -7.57
CA ALA A 24 -7.21 -5.31 -7.82
C ALA A 24 -5.81 -5.78 -7.34
N MET A 25 -4.76 -5.06 -7.73
CA MET A 25 -3.40 -5.41 -7.35
C MET A 25 -3.03 -4.97 -5.92
N PRO A 26 -3.50 -3.81 -5.39
CA PRO A 26 -3.39 -3.52 -3.96
C PRO A 26 -4.00 -4.60 -3.08
N PHE A 27 -5.13 -5.19 -3.49
CA PHE A 27 -5.79 -6.31 -2.83
C PHE A 27 -4.96 -7.60 -2.89
N ALA A 28 -4.36 -7.93 -4.04
CA ALA A 28 -3.41 -9.04 -4.12
C ALA A 28 -2.21 -8.84 -3.18
N GLY A 29 -1.69 -7.61 -3.09
CA GLY A 29 -0.62 -7.24 -2.16
C GLY A 29 -1.01 -7.38 -0.69
N LEU A 30 -2.27 -7.14 -0.33
CA LEU A 30 -2.79 -7.38 1.02
C LEU A 30 -2.73 -8.88 1.39
N ILE A 31 -3.10 -9.77 0.47
CA ILE A 31 -3.04 -11.23 0.69
C ILE A 31 -1.58 -11.67 0.83
N TRP A 32 -0.70 -11.14 -0.03
CA TRP A 32 0.74 -11.43 -0.02
C TRP A 32 1.47 -10.94 1.25
N ARG A 33 0.97 -9.87 1.89
CA ARG A 33 1.54 -9.29 3.12
C ARG A 33 1.50 -10.26 4.31
N LEU A 34 0.61 -11.25 4.32
CA LEU A 34 0.55 -12.24 5.40
C LEU A 34 1.86 -13.03 5.57
N GLY A 35 2.80 -12.98 4.62
CA GLY A 35 4.13 -13.58 4.76
C GLY A 35 5.35 -12.68 4.53
N SER A 36 5.21 -11.43 4.02
CA SER A 36 6.34 -10.64 3.47
C SER A 36 6.39 -9.19 3.96
N ARG A 37 7.54 -8.51 3.81
CA ARG A 37 7.66 -7.05 4.03
C ARG A 37 7.49 -6.30 2.71
N GLY A 38 6.31 -5.70 2.51
CA GLY A 38 5.99 -4.92 1.32
C GLY A 38 6.27 -3.42 1.48
N TYR A 39 6.84 -2.82 0.45
CA TYR A 39 6.95 -1.39 0.24
C TYR A 39 5.96 -0.98 -0.85
N GLN A 40 5.10 -0.02 -0.57
CA GLN A 40 4.23 0.60 -1.54
C GLN A 40 4.89 1.88 -2.03
N SER A 41 5.22 1.90 -3.32
CA SER A 41 5.62 3.14 -3.98
C SER A 41 4.41 3.86 -4.53
N ARG A 42 4.41 5.18 -4.43
CA ARG A 42 3.38 6.06 -4.96
C ARG A 42 3.99 6.85 -6.09
N TYR A 43 3.54 6.58 -7.31
CA TYR A 43 3.87 7.43 -8.45
C TYR A 43 3.04 8.71 -8.40
N VAL A 44 3.68 9.87 -8.43
CA VAL A 44 2.97 11.16 -8.39
C VAL A 44 3.60 12.18 -9.34
N PRO A 45 2.85 12.66 -10.34
CA PRO A 45 3.24 13.80 -11.13
C PRO A 45 2.97 15.17 -10.49
N ASN A 46 1.92 15.33 -9.65
CA ASN A 46 1.43 16.65 -9.20
C ASN A 46 0.70 16.70 -7.82
N SER A 47 0.54 15.63 -7.05
CA SER A 47 0.00 15.71 -5.67
C SER A 47 0.41 14.53 -4.79
N ILE A 48 1.09 14.80 -3.67
CA ILE A 48 1.61 13.79 -2.71
C ILE A 48 0.50 12.80 -2.24
N HIS A 49 -0.76 13.20 -2.40
CA HIS A 49 -1.96 12.52 -1.94
C HIS A 49 -2.70 11.70 -3.04
N GLY A 50 -2.18 11.65 -4.28
CA GLY A 50 -2.89 11.21 -5.48
C GLY A 50 -3.08 9.70 -5.72
N HIS A 51 -3.21 8.86 -4.69
CA HIS A 51 -3.70 7.50 -4.92
C HIS A 51 -5.23 7.54 -4.95
N ASP A 52 -5.86 7.10 -6.05
CA ASP A 52 -7.32 7.25 -6.25
C ASP A 52 -8.16 6.65 -5.11
N SER A 53 -7.63 5.61 -4.44
CA SER A 53 -8.29 4.97 -3.29
C SER A 53 -8.28 5.78 -2.00
N HIS A 54 -7.52 6.89 -1.91
CA HIS A 54 -7.61 7.85 -0.81
C HIS A 54 -8.80 8.80 -0.92
N ILE A 55 -9.25 9.03 -2.15
CA ILE A 55 -10.34 9.94 -2.46
C ILE A 55 -11.69 9.19 -2.33
N THR A 56 -11.65 7.87 -2.44
CA THR A 56 -12.80 6.99 -2.19
C THR A 56 -12.92 6.71 -0.71
N GLY A 57 -14.07 7.06 -0.13
CA GLY A 57 -14.46 6.66 1.22
C GLY A 57 -14.55 5.14 1.40
N PRO A 58 -15.12 4.66 2.50
CA PRO A 58 -15.78 5.44 3.56
C PRO A 58 -14.79 6.30 4.35
N PHE A 59 -15.25 7.45 4.84
CA PHE A 59 -14.51 8.30 5.77
C PHE A 59 -15.09 8.17 7.18
N PRO A 60 -14.28 8.31 8.24
CA PRO A 60 -14.79 8.39 9.61
C PRO A 60 -15.84 9.50 9.73
N ASP A 61 -16.97 9.19 10.36
CA ASP A 61 -18.12 10.11 10.54
C ASP A 61 -18.67 10.69 9.22
N ASN A 62 -18.36 10.05 8.09
CA ASN A 62 -18.64 10.54 6.74
C ASN A 62 -18.00 11.91 6.41
N GLU A 63 -16.97 12.29 7.17
CA GLU A 63 -16.26 13.57 7.06
C GLU A 63 -14.80 13.33 6.65
N PRO A 64 -14.40 13.71 5.42
CA PRO A 64 -13.01 13.59 4.99
C PRO A 64 -12.05 14.41 5.86
N GLY A 65 -12.48 15.59 6.30
CA GLY A 65 -11.68 16.52 7.10
C GLY A 65 -10.43 17.06 6.38
N LYS A 66 -9.59 17.78 7.13
CA LYS A 66 -8.39 18.47 6.59
C LYS A 66 -7.36 17.51 5.98
N TYR A 67 -7.18 16.34 6.60
CA TYR A 67 -6.23 15.31 6.19
C TYR A 67 -6.97 14.14 5.53
N TRP A 68 -7.86 14.45 4.57
CA TRP A 68 -8.72 13.47 3.91
C TRP A 68 -7.95 12.29 3.31
N TRP A 69 -6.72 12.54 2.84
CA TRP A 69 -5.87 11.50 2.28
C TRP A 69 -5.41 10.47 3.33
N GLU A 70 -5.34 10.81 4.61
CA GLU A 70 -5.04 9.81 5.65
C GLU A 70 -6.28 9.01 6.09
N LYS A 71 -7.47 9.35 5.58
CA LYS A 71 -8.74 8.85 6.11
C LYS A 71 -9.57 8.02 5.15
N GLY A 72 -9.15 7.88 3.89
CA GLY A 72 -9.86 7.04 2.91
C GLY A 72 -9.89 5.57 3.33
N GLY A 73 -11.07 5.06 3.71
CA GLY A 73 -11.24 3.71 4.23
C GLY A 73 -10.83 2.62 3.23
N THR A 74 -11.05 2.84 1.93
CA THR A 74 -10.61 1.89 0.89
C THR A 74 -9.08 1.78 0.87
N PHE A 75 -8.37 2.91 0.89
CA PHE A 75 -6.90 2.91 0.96
C PHE A 75 -6.40 2.21 2.22
N GLN A 76 -6.96 2.54 3.39
CA GLN A 76 -6.54 1.96 4.67
C GLN A 76 -6.73 0.43 4.69
N ASN A 77 -7.83 -0.08 4.13
CA ASN A 77 -8.07 -1.51 4.07
C ASN A 77 -7.08 -2.24 3.16
N LEU A 78 -6.81 -1.71 1.96
CA LEU A 78 -5.98 -2.37 0.96
C LEU A 78 -4.48 -2.26 1.23
N ASN A 79 -4.04 -1.20 1.92
CA ASN A 79 -2.62 -0.87 2.05
C ASN A 79 -2.07 -0.94 3.47
N ARG A 80 -2.90 -1.36 4.45
CA ARG A 80 -2.45 -1.57 5.83
C ARG A 80 -1.19 -2.43 5.91
N GLY A 81 -0.25 -2.00 6.74
CA GLY A 81 1.02 -2.68 6.96
C GLY A 81 2.03 -2.55 5.82
N LYS A 82 1.70 -1.94 4.67
CA LYS A 82 2.71 -1.57 3.66
C LYS A 82 3.44 -0.30 4.12
N ARG A 83 4.72 -0.17 3.76
CA ARG A 83 5.48 1.08 3.95
C ARG A 83 5.32 1.95 2.72
N SER A 84 4.84 3.18 2.86
CA SER A 84 4.64 4.10 1.73
C SER A 84 5.93 4.87 1.41
N LEU A 85 6.29 4.96 0.14
CA LEU A 85 7.35 5.83 -0.41
C LEU A 85 6.79 6.58 -1.62
N THR A 86 6.99 7.90 -1.70
CA THR A 86 6.52 8.70 -2.84
C THR A 86 7.67 8.94 -3.80
N LEU A 87 7.51 8.56 -5.06
CA LEU A 87 8.52 8.69 -6.11
C LEU A 87 7.90 9.34 -7.35
N ASP A 88 8.59 10.34 -7.90
CA ASP A 88 8.30 10.86 -9.23
C ASP A 88 9.24 10.19 -10.22
N LEU A 89 8.77 9.13 -10.89
CA LEU A 89 9.57 8.35 -11.84
C LEU A 89 9.99 9.12 -13.10
N ARG A 90 9.57 10.38 -13.27
CA ARG A 90 10.07 11.27 -14.32
C ARG A 90 11.36 11.97 -13.93
N SER A 91 11.68 12.01 -12.64
CA SER A 91 12.91 12.59 -12.10
C SER A 91 14.00 11.53 -12.08
N GLU A 92 15.17 11.85 -12.66
CA GLU A 92 16.37 11.00 -12.63
C GLU A 92 16.71 10.56 -11.20
N LYS A 93 16.65 11.50 -10.24
CA LYS A 93 16.88 11.21 -8.82
C LYS A 93 15.96 10.13 -8.24
N SER A 94 14.70 10.07 -8.68
CA SER A 94 13.77 9.02 -8.23
C SER A 94 13.98 7.69 -8.95
N GLN A 95 14.56 7.71 -10.16
CA GLN A 95 14.89 6.50 -10.92
C GLN A 95 16.14 5.79 -10.36
N GLU A 96 17.03 6.53 -9.70
CA GLU A 96 18.24 6.01 -9.05
C GLU A 96 18.00 5.44 -7.64
N LEU A 97 16.82 5.68 -7.05
CA LEU A 97 16.43 5.28 -5.69
C LEU A 97 15.93 3.82 -5.61
#